data_AF-A0A9D9IPS4-F1
#
_entry.id   AF-A0A9D9IPS4-F1
#
_cell.length_a   1.000
_cell.length_b   1.000
_cell.length_c   1.000
_cell.angle_alpha   90.00
_cell.angle_beta   90.00
_cell.angle_gamma   90.00
#
_symmetry.space_group_name_H-M   'P 1'
#
loop_
_entity.id
_entity.type
_entity.pdbx_description
1 polymer ?
#
loop_
_entity_poly.entity_id
_entity_poly.type
_entity_poly.pdbx_seq_one_letter_code
_entity_poly.pdbx_strand_id
1 'polypeptide(L)'
;MEESNQNAAMLRYTQKEMLEEWKLRSGYFQTQTDCELVRDDGIDLDRLLQAEIDSRYEHLLSCGPMEMVPVMEIAGDCIASVDGNLAVTVVLPEDCVRVVELALPGWKRSVTRFLHRSDAKAVMQRNEWLCGGAENPVCVVGHRCIRAYSAVSENEFKPVKVLAVCRPVPGTYLFAPVAWDLLLGKRK
;
A
#
# COMPACT_ATOMS: atom_id res chain seq x y z
N MET A 1 -8.12 -9.98 8.90
CA MET A 1 -8.16 -8.70 8.17
C MET A 1 -9.48 -8.00 8.47
N GLU A 2 -9.47 -6.99 9.35
CA GLU A 2 -10.61 -6.11 9.55
C GLU A 2 -10.54 -4.96 8.54
N GLU A 3 -11.62 -4.74 7.78
CA GLU A 3 -11.70 -3.62 6.84
C GLU A 3 -11.80 -2.30 7.63
N SER A 4 -10.88 -1.36 7.38
CA SER A 4 -10.96 -0.02 7.96
C SER A 4 -12.27 0.66 7.54
N ASN A 5 -12.87 1.46 8.44
CA ASN A 5 -14.11 2.22 8.18
C ASN A 5 -14.04 3.08 6.90
N GLN A 6 -12.84 3.45 6.47
CA GLN A 6 -12.59 4.18 5.23
C GLN A 6 -12.85 3.34 3.95
N ASN A 7 -12.64 2.03 4.01
CA ASN A 7 -12.78 1.13 2.86
C ASN A 7 -14.24 0.97 2.43
N ALA A 8 -15.20 1.22 3.33
CA ALA A 8 -16.63 1.11 3.04
C ALA A 8 -17.13 2.17 2.03
N ALA A 9 -16.44 3.31 1.93
CA ALA A 9 -16.78 4.39 0.98
C ALA A 9 -16.03 4.29 -0.36
N MET A 10 -15.24 3.23 -0.57
CA MET A 10 -14.45 3.04 -1.79
C MET A 10 -15.25 2.34 -2.89
N LEU A 11 -14.87 2.63 -4.13
CA LEU A 11 -15.39 1.95 -5.31
C LEU A 11 -14.72 0.59 -5.44
N ARG A 12 -15.51 -0.43 -5.79
CA ARG A 12 -15.05 -1.80 -6.06
C ARG A 12 -15.32 -2.10 -7.52
N TYR A 13 -14.29 -2.50 -8.24
CA TYR A 13 -14.40 -2.92 -9.64
C TYR A 13 -13.78 -4.29 -9.83
N THR A 14 -14.43 -5.12 -10.64
CA THR A 14 -13.78 -6.25 -11.29
C THR A 14 -12.91 -5.76 -12.44
N GLN A 15 -12.03 -6.62 -12.96
CA GLN A 15 -11.21 -6.33 -14.14
C GLN A 15 -12.01 -5.84 -15.35
N LYS A 16 -13.16 -6.48 -15.63
CA LYS A 16 -14.01 -6.11 -16.76
C LYS A 16 -14.65 -4.72 -16.55
N GLU A 17 -15.24 -4.50 -15.38
CA GLU A 17 -15.88 -3.22 -15.06
C GLU A 17 -14.86 -2.07 -15.05
N MET A 18 -13.65 -2.32 -14.53
CA MET A 18 -12.58 -1.33 -14.51
C MET A 18 -12.16 -0.93 -15.93
N LEU A 19 -12.05 -1.90 -16.84
CA LEU A 19 -11.71 -1.65 -18.24
C LEU A 19 -12.81 -0.85 -18.95
N GLU A 20 -14.08 -1.18 -18.72
CA GLU A 20 -15.24 -0.46 -19.28
C GLU A 20 -15.32 0.98 -18.78
N GLU A 21 -15.18 1.20 -17.47
CA GLU A 21 -15.13 2.54 -16.87
C GLU A 21 -13.93 3.35 -17.38
N TRP A 22 -12.77 2.71 -17.54
CA TRP A 22 -11.59 3.35 -18.09
C TRP A 22 -11.84 3.84 -19.51
N LYS A 23 -12.36 2.97 -20.38
CA LYS A 23 -12.74 3.27 -21.77
C LYS A 23 -13.74 4.43 -21.86
N LEU A 24 -14.75 4.43 -21.00
CA LEU A 24 -15.77 5.47 -20.94
C LEU A 24 -15.15 6.83 -20.54
N ARG A 25 -14.32 6.85 -19.49
CA ARG A 25 -13.76 8.09 -18.92
C ARG A 25 -12.60 8.69 -19.72
N SER A 26 -11.88 7.84 -20.47
CA SER A 26 -10.79 8.25 -21.37
C SER A 26 -11.29 8.68 -22.76
N GLY A 27 -12.57 8.40 -23.08
CA GLY A 27 -13.19 8.83 -24.32
C GLY A 27 -12.99 7.87 -25.51
N TYR A 28 -12.48 6.66 -25.29
CA TYR A 28 -12.37 5.65 -26.36
C TYR A 28 -13.73 5.19 -26.90
N PHE A 29 -14.78 5.27 -26.09
CA PHE A 29 -16.17 5.02 -26.49
C PHE A 29 -16.97 6.32 -26.41
N GLN A 30 -16.75 7.24 -27.35
CA GLN A 30 -17.77 8.21 -27.70
C GLN A 30 -18.67 7.57 -28.76
N THR A 31 -19.93 7.37 -28.40
CA THR A 31 -20.96 6.77 -29.26
C THR A 31 -21.14 7.59 -30.53
N GLN A 32 -20.46 7.21 -31.62
CA GLN A 32 -20.87 7.58 -32.97
C GLN A 32 -21.50 6.35 -33.60
N THR A 33 -22.82 6.31 -33.59
CA THR A 33 -23.65 5.14 -33.87
C THR A 33 -23.76 4.74 -35.35
N ASP A 34 -22.97 5.35 -36.25
CA ASP A 34 -23.22 5.31 -37.70
C ASP A 34 -22.02 4.84 -38.57
N CYS A 35 -20.98 4.24 -37.98
CA CYS A 35 -19.87 3.68 -38.75
C CYS A 35 -19.35 2.36 -38.14
N GLU A 36 -19.57 1.25 -38.84
CA GLU A 36 -18.84 0.01 -38.61
C GLU A 36 -17.46 0.11 -39.27
N LEU A 37 -16.44 0.41 -38.48
CA LEU A 37 -15.06 0.38 -38.92
C LEU A 37 -14.42 -0.94 -38.45
N VAL A 38 -14.56 -1.98 -39.27
CA VAL A 38 -13.94 -3.29 -39.01
C VAL A 38 -12.51 -3.26 -39.55
N ARG A 39 -11.53 -3.16 -38.65
CA ARG A 39 -10.11 -3.35 -38.96
C ARG A 39 -9.60 -4.59 -38.23
N ASP A 40 -9.28 -5.62 -38.99
CA ASP A 40 -8.85 -6.94 -38.47
C ASP A 40 -7.34 -6.98 -38.12
N ASP A 41 -6.57 -5.97 -38.55
CA ASP A 41 -5.13 -5.86 -38.28
C ASP A 41 -4.82 -5.08 -36.97
N GLY A 42 -5.79 -5.01 -36.07
CA GLY A 42 -5.70 -4.20 -34.84
C GLY A 42 -4.82 -4.85 -33.77
N ILE A 43 -3.96 -4.04 -33.14
CA ILE A 43 -3.36 -4.39 -31.84
C ILE A 43 -4.50 -4.70 -30.87
N ASP A 44 -4.33 -5.71 -30.00
CA ASP A 44 -5.25 -6.00 -28.89
C ASP A 44 -5.28 -4.83 -27.90
N LEU A 45 -6.16 -3.86 -28.19
CA LEU A 45 -6.31 -2.62 -27.42
C LEU A 45 -6.71 -2.90 -25.98
N ASP A 46 -7.55 -3.90 -25.76
CA ASP A 46 -8.05 -4.25 -24.43
C ASP A 46 -6.90 -4.74 -23.55
N ARG A 47 -6.02 -5.58 -24.10
CA ARG A 47 -4.81 -6.03 -23.40
C ARG A 47 -3.83 -4.89 -23.11
N LEU A 48 -3.70 -3.94 -24.03
CA LEU A 48 -2.82 -2.78 -23.84
C LEU A 48 -3.35 -1.86 -22.74
N LEU A 49 -4.65 -1.53 -22.78
CA LEU A 49 -5.32 -0.74 -21.74
C LEU A 49 -5.28 -1.43 -20.38
N GLN A 50 -5.47 -2.75 -20.35
CA GLN A 50 -5.39 -3.52 -19.11
C GLN A 50 -4.01 -3.39 -18.45
N ALA A 51 -2.93 -3.51 -19.22
CA ALA A 51 -1.57 -3.34 -18.70
C ALA A 51 -1.32 -1.91 -18.18
N GLU A 52 -1.89 -0.89 -18.85
CA GLU A 52 -1.83 0.49 -18.36
C GLU A 52 -2.58 0.65 -17.04
N ILE A 53 -3.82 0.14 -16.94
CA ILE A 53 -4.65 0.18 -15.73
C ILE A 53 -3.89 -0.45 -14.56
N ASP A 54 -3.32 -1.64 -14.76
CA ASP A 54 -2.58 -2.37 -13.72
C ASP A 54 -1.36 -1.58 -13.25
N SER A 55 -0.60 -1.00 -14.19
CA SER A 55 0.55 -0.16 -13.85
C SER A 55 0.16 1.10 -13.07
N ARG A 56 -0.91 1.77 -13.48
CA ARG A 56 -1.42 2.99 -12.82
C ARG A 56 -1.97 2.69 -11.43
N TYR A 57 -2.68 1.57 -11.29
CA TYR A 57 -3.22 1.14 -10.02
C TYR A 57 -2.11 0.73 -9.03
N GLU A 58 -1.09 0.01 -9.48
CA GLU A 58 0.06 -0.33 -8.64
C GLU A 58 0.84 0.93 -8.20
N HIS A 59 0.92 1.94 -9.07
CA HIS A 59 1.46 3.25 -8.70
C HIS A 59 0.61 3.97 -7.66
N LEU A 60 -0.72 3.90 -7.76
CA LEU A 60 -1.63 4.45 -6.77
C LEU A 60 -1.44 3.78 -5.40
N LEU A 61 -1.35 2.44 -5.34
CA LEU A 61 -1.15 1.72 -4.08
C LEU A 61 0.19 2.06 -3.41
N SER A 62 1.25 2.22 -4.21
CA SER A 62 2.60 2.50 -3.71
C SER A 62 2.83 3.96 -3.29
N CYS A 63 2.24 4.93 -3.99
CA CYS A 63 2.54 6.35 -3.76
C CYS A 63 1.33 7.22 -3.43
N GLY A 64 0.11 6.73 -3.61
CA GLY A 64 -1.12 7.50 -3.43
C GLY A 64 -1.35 7.99 -1.99
N PRO A 65 -2.19 9.01 -1.78
CA PRO A 65 -2.65 9.39 -0.45
C PRO A 65 -3.42 8.25 0.23
N MET A 66 -3.31 8.13 1.56
CA MET A 66 -3.95 7.02 2.30
C MET A 66 -5.48 7.05 2.19
N GLU A 67 -6.06 8.23 1.97
CA GLU A 67 -7.50 8.46 1.82
C GLU A 67 -8.05 7.83 0.53
N MET A 68 -7.17 7.58 -0.45
CA MET A 68 -7.52 7.11 -1.79
C MET A 68 -7.34 5.61 -1.98
N VAL A 69 -6.62 4.94 -1.08
CA VAL A 69 -6.17 3.55 -1.22
C VAL A 69 -6.73 2.69 -0.08
N PRO A 70 -6.89 1.38 -0.30
CA PRO A 70 -7.41 0.49 0.72
C PRO A 70 -6.39 0.32 1.84
N VAL A 71 -6.80 0.64 3.07
CA VAL A 71 -5.97 0.47 4.26
C VAL A 71 -6.58 -0.61 5.14
N MET A 72 -5.76 -1.59 5.52
CA MET A 72 -6.18 -2.71 6.37
C MET A 72 -5.33 -2.77 7.63
N GLU A 73 -5.94 -3.23 8.72
CA GLU A 73 -5.19 -3.64 9.89
C GLU A 73 -4.70 -5.09 9.71
N ILE A 74 -3.37 -5.25 9.74
CA ILE A 74 -2.68 -6.53 9.48
C ILE A 74 -1.81 -6.99 10.64
N ALA A 75 -1.99 -6.43 11.85
CA ALA A 75 -1.16 -6.76 13.00
C ALA A 75 -1.15 -8.26 13.32
N GLY A 76 -2.31 -8.91 13.23
CA GLY A 76 -2.46 -10.35 13.47
C GLY A 76 -1.89 -11.25 12.38
N ASP A 77 -1.68 -10.72 11.17
CA ASP A 77 -1.13 -11.46 10.02
C ASP A 77 0.40 -11.31 9.91
N CYS A 78 1.00 -10.42 10.72
CA CYS A 78 2.43 -10.19 10.75
C CYS A 78 3.17 -11.20 11.63
N ILE A 79 4.37 -11.60 11.21
CA ILE A 79 5.29 -12.40 12.03
C ILE A 79 6.36 -11.47 12.59
N ALA A 80 6.49 -11.38 13.91
CA ALA A 80 7.52 -10.58 14.55
C ALA A 80 8.55 -11.44 15.28
N SER A 81 9.83 -11.08 15.15
CA SER A 81 10.93 -11.70 15.87
C SER A 81 11.81 -10.64 16.52
N VAL A 82 12.23 -10.90 17.77
CA VAL A 82 13.13 -10.02 18.52
C VAL A 82 14.57 -10.48 18.28
N ASP A 83 15.42 -9.54 17.85
CA ASP A 83 16.87 -9.72 17.72
C ASP A 83 17.58 -9.48 19.07
N GLY A 84 18.81 -9.95 19.22
CA GLY A 84 19.60 -9.82 20.46
C GLY A 84 19.87 -8.37 20.89
N ASN A 85 19.69 -7.40 19.99
CA ASN A 85 19.83 -5.97 20.24
C ASN A 85 18.49 -5.27 20.57
N LEU A 86 17.47 -6.01 21.00
CA LEU A 86 16.10 -5.50 21.24
C LEU A 86 15.48 -4.82 20.01
N ALA A 87 15.97 -5.16 18.83
CA ALA A 87 15.40 -4.72 17.56
C ALA A 87 14.39 -5.78 17.12
N VAL A 88 13.19 -5.36 16.75
CA VAL A 88 12.16 -6.26 16.26
C VAL A 88 12.15 -6.23 14.75
N THR A 89 12.17 -7.41 14.14
CA THR A 89 11.91 -7.58 12.73
C THR A 89 10.47 -8.03 12.56
N VAL A 90 9.65 -7.18 11.94
CA VAL A 90 8.27 -7.49 11.55
C VAL A 90 8.29 -7.90 10.09
N VAL A 91 7.96 -9.15 9.80
CA VAL A 91 7.78 -9.68 8.44
C VAL A 91 6.35 -9.38 7.99
N LEU A 92 6.24 -8.78 6.81
CA LEU A 92 4.97 -8.36 6.24
C LEU A 92 4.39 -9.45 5.33
N PRO A 93 3.05 -9.60 5.29
CA PRO A 93 2.35 -10.42 4.31
C PRO A 93 2.67 -10.05 2.85
N GLU A 94 2.45 -10.97 1.90
CA GLU A 94 2.79 -10.76 0.48
C GLU A 94 1.87 -9.75 -0.23
N ASP A 95 0.65 -9.60 0.25
CA ASP A 95 -0.34 -8.64 -0.22
C ASP A 95 -0.05 -7.21 0.29
N CYS A 96 0.81 -7.04 1.30
CA CYS A 96 1.19 -5.73 1.80
C CYS A 96 2.08 -4.99 0.79
N VAL A 97 1.59 -3.87 0.27
CA VAL A 97 2.34 -2.99 -0.63
C VAL A 97 3.23 -2.04 0.17
N ARG A 98 2.68 -1.40 1.20
CA ARG A 98 3.42 -0.49 2.09
C ARG A 98 2.71 -0.31 3.43
N VAL A 99 3.49 -0.02 4.47
CA VAL A 99 2.95 0.26 5.81
C VAL A 99 2.75 1.75 6.01
N VAL A 100 1.61 2.11 6.61
CA VAL A 100 1.16 3.47 6.90
C VAL A 100 1.41 3.82 8.36
N GLU A 101 1.09 2.89 9.27
CA GLU A 101 1.26 3.09 10.71
C GLU A 101 1.70 1.79 11.37
N LEU A 102 2.68 1.86 12.27
CA LEU A 102 3.15 0.75 13.08
C LEU A 102 3.25 1.18 14.55
N ALA A 103 2.64 0.40 15.44
CA ALA A 103 2.79 0.54 16.89
C ALA A 103 3.17 -0.81 17.51
N LEU A 104 4.16 -0.77 18.38
CA LEU A 104 4.64 -1.93 19.13
C LEU A 104 4.27 -1.85 20.61
N PRO A 105 4.23 -3.00 21.32
CA PRO A 105 4.06 -3.00 22.78
C PRO A 105 5.08 -2.09 23.47
N GLY A 106 4.59 -1.29 24.42
CA GLY A 106 5.41 -0.36 25.20
C GLY A 106 5.76 0.96 24.51
N TRP A 107 5.42 1.16 23.22
CA TRP A 107 5.56 2.47 22.58
C TRP A 107 4.47 3.43 23.03
N LYS A 108 4.84 4.69 23.28
CA LYS A 108 3.87 5.75 23.58
C LYS A 108 3.32 6.44 22.34
N ARG A 109 3.93 6.16 21.17
CA ARG A 109 3.59 6.78 19.89
C ARG A 109 3.74 5.78 18.75
N SER A 110 2.76 5.77 17.84
CA SER A 110 2.87 5.05 16.57
C SER A 110 3.85 5.71 15.62
N VAL A 111 4.58 4.91 14.84
CA VAL A 111 5.42 5.39 13.75
C VAL A 111 4.60 5.42 12.46
N THR A 112 4.52 6.60 11.85
CA THR A 112 3.92 6.80 10.52
C THR A 112 4.96 7.11 9.43
N ARG A 113 6.21 7.34 9.84
CA ARG A 113 7.32 7.61 8.93
C ARG A 113 8.34 6.49 9.01
N PHE A 114 8.48 5.76 7.92
CA PHE A 114 9.44 4.69 7.79
C PHE A 114 10.67 5.18 7.03
N LEU A 115 11.85 4.87 7.56
CA LEU A 115 13.13 5.32 7.02
C LEU A 115 13.72 4.29 6.07
N HIS A 116 14.43 4.76 5.05
CA HIS A 116 15.25 3.89 4.23
C HIS A 116 16.53 3.52 4.98
N ARG A 117 17.10 2.35 4.68
CA ARG A 117 18.32 1.86 5.35
C ARG A 117 19.53 2.79 5.18
N SER A 118 19.55 3.60 4.11
CA SER A 118 20.61 4.59 3.85
C SER A 118 20.43 5.90 4.62
N ASP A 119 19.30 6.14 5.28
CA ASP A 119 19.06 7.38 6.00
C ASP A 119 20.00 7.50 7.20
N ALA A 120 20.54 8.69 7.45
CA ALA A 120 21.45 8.93 8.58
C ALA A 120 20.83 8.50 9.93
N LYS A 121 19.53 8.78 10.12
CA LYS A 121 18.79 8.39 11.33
C LYS A 121 18.60 6.87 11.43
N ALA A 122 18.57 6.14 10.31
CA ALA A 122 18.55 4.67 10.30
C ALA A 122 19.92 4.09 10.70
N VAL A 123 21.02 4.71 10.25
CA VAL A 123 22.38 4.32 10.63
C VAL A 123 22.62 4.51 12.14
N MET A 124 22.11 5.61 12.71
CA MET A 124 22.19 5.90 14.14
C MET A 124 21.60 4.80 15.03
N GLN A 125 20.66 3.99 14.51
CA GLN A 125 20.04 2.91 15.29
C GLN A 125 21.01 1.78 15.66
N ARG A 126 22.21 1.73 15.05
CA ARG A 126 23.26 0.79 15.44
C ARG A 126 23.96 1.19 16.73
N ASN A 127 23.82 2.43 17.15
CA ASN A 127 24.38 2.94 18.39
C ASN A 127 23.28 2.99 19.45
N GLU A 128 23.48 2.29 20.56
CA GLU A 128 22.50 2.19 21.66
C GLU A 128 22.20 3.55 22.34
N TRP A 129 23.03 4.57 22.17
CA TRP A 129 22.84 5.92 22.73
C TRP A 129 22.07 6.85 21.80
N LEU A 130 22.04 6.52 20.49
CA LEU A 130 21.39 7.30 19.45
C LEU A 130 20.18 6.58 18.83
N CYS A 131 19.91 5.35 19.27
CA CYS A 131 18.73 4.62 18.84
C CYS A 131 17.46 5.30 19.35
N GLY A 132 16.35 5.06 18.66
CA GLY A 132 15.04 5.54 19.10
C GLY A 132 14.73 5.04 20.51
N GLY A 133 13.82 5.73 21.19
CA GLY A 133 13.23 5.25 22.44
C GLY A 133 11.73 5.03 22.28
N ALA A 134 11.05 4.59 23.35
CA ALA A 134 9.59 4.38 23.34
C ALA A 134 8.75 5.63 23.03
N GLU A 135 9.30 6.84 23.26
CA GLU A 135 8.67 8.14 22.93
C GLU A 135 8.87 8.57 21.47
N ASN A 136 10.00 8.17 20.88
CA ASN A 136 10.38 8.48 19.50
C ASN A 136 10.92 7.23 18.81
N PRO A 137 10.04 6.23 18.60
CA PRO A 137 10.44 4.97 17.99
C PRO A 137 10.87 5.19 16.54
N VAL A 138 11.73 4.28 16.06
CA VAL A 138 12.28 4.36 14.71
C VAL A 138 12.05 3.04 13.99
N CYS A 139 11.47 3.14 12.79
CA CYS A 139 11.25 2.02 11.89
C CYS A 139 12.07 2.20 10.62
N VAL A 140 12.77 1.16 10.22
CA VAL A 140 13.55 1.10 8.99
C VAL A 140 12.95 0.06 8.06
N VAL A 141 12.61 0.48 6.83
CA VAL A 141 12.05 -0.40 5.81
C VAL A 141 13.15 -1.30 5.24
N GLY A 142 12.85 -2.60 5.15
CA GLY A 142 13.61 -3.58 4.41
C GLY A 142 12.75 -4.26 3.34
N HIS A 143 13.31 -5.28 2.70
CA HIS A 143 12.58 -6.06 1.70
C HIS A 143 11.57 -6.99 2.38
N ARG A 144 10.26 -6.69 2.25
CA ARG A 144 9.14 -7.41 2.90
C ARG A 144 9.24 -7.50 4.42
N CYS A 145 10.02 -6.63 5.04
CA CYS A 145 10.13 -6.57 6.49
C CYS A 145 10.36 -5.13 6.95
N ILE A 146 9.98 -4.86 8.20
CA ILE A 146 10.27 -3.61 8.89
C ILE A 146 11.09 -3.94 10.11
N ARG A 147 12.24 -3.28 10.23
CA ARG A 147 13.06 -3.34 11.43
C ARG A 147 12.69 -2.18 12.33
N ALA A 148 12.00 -2.48 13.40
CA ALA A 148 11.57 -1.54 14.42
C ALA A 148 12.53 -1.60 15.62
N TYR A 149 12.98 -0.44 16.07
CA TYR A 149 13.87 -0.33 17.22
C TYR A 149 13.07 0.09 18.46
N SER A 150 13.66 -0.09 19.65
CA SER A 150 13.04 0.30 20.92
C SER A 150 11.88 -0.61 21.36
N ALA A 151 11.94 -1.89 21.02
CA ALA A 151 10.98 -2.85 21.53
C ALA A 151 11.26 -3.17 22.99
N VAL A 152 10.21 -3.34 23.79
CA VAL A 152 10.33 -3.90 25.14
C VAL A 152 10.64 -5.39 25.00
N SER A 153 11.54 -5.90 25.85
CA SER A 153 11.86 -7.33 25.89
C SER A 153 10.66 -8.12 26.44
N GLU A 154 9.89 -8.74 25.55
CA GLU A 154 8.83 -9.69 25.89
C GLU A 154 9.07 -11.03 25.19
N ASN A 155 8.70 -12.14 25.85
CA ASN A 155 8.94 -13.50 25.34
C ASN A 155 8.10 -13.86 24.10
N GLU A 156 6.93 -13.24 23.93
CA GLU A 156 6.09 -13.38 22.74
C GLU A 156 5.74 -11.99 22.22
N PHE A 157 6.28 -11.64 21.05
CA PHE A 157 6.15 -10.29 20.52
C PHE A 157 5.13 -10.25 19.38
N LYS A 158 4.07 -9.46 19.56
CA LYS A 158 3.12 -9.14 18.49
C LYS A 158 2.97 -7.63 18.38
N PRO A 159 2.99 -7.07 17.15
CA PRO A 159 2.66 -5.66 16.95
C PRO A 159 1.28 -5.35 17.53
N VAL A 160 1.14 -4.21 18.19
CA VAL A 160 -0.16 -3.75 18.73
C VAL A 160 -1.06 -3.27 17.60
N LYS A 161 -0.48 -2.60 16.61
CA LYS A 161 -1.22 -2.05 15.47
C LYS A 161 -0.31 -1.98 14.26
N VAL A 162 -0.82 -2.44 13.11
CA VAL A 162 -0.14 -2.33 11.82
C VAL A 162 -1.19 -1.95 10.79
N LEU A 163 -1.20 -0.70 10.36
CA LEU A 163 -2.01 -0.26 9.23
C LEU A 163 -1.16 -0.28 7.97
N ALA A 164 -1.62 -1.00 6.96
CA ALA A 164 -0.92 -1.13 5.70
C ALA A 164 -1.87 -0.96 4.52
N VAL A 165 -1.31 -0.47 3.41
CA VAL A 165 -1.95 -0.56 2.10
C VAL A 165 -1.70 -1.96 1.58
N CYS A 166 -2.78 -2.70 1.38
CA CYS A 166 -2.73 -4.06 0.87
C CYS A 166 -3.36 -4.15 -0.51
N ARG A 167 -2.81 -5.03 -1.34
CA ARG A 167 -3.39 -5.36 -2.64
C ARG A 167 -4.67 -6.16 -2.39
N PRO A 168 -5.80 -5.77 -2.98
CA PRO A 168 -7.00 -6.59 -2.92
C PRO A 168 -6.79 -7.88 -3.73
N VAL A 169 -7.80 -8.75 -3.73
CA VAL A 169 -7.77 -10.01 -4.47
C VAL A 169 -7.40 -9.74 -5.95
N PRO A 170 -6.51 -10.55 -6.57
CA PRO A 170 -6.13 -10.36 -7.95
C PRO A 170 -7.33 -10.23 -8.89
N GLY A 171 -7.30 -9.25 -9.80
CA GLY A 171 -8.41 -8.94 -10.71
C GLY A 171 -9.51 -8.06 -10.09
N THR A 172 -9.30 -7.55 -8.88
CA THR A 172 -10.18 -6.55 -8.25
C THR A 172 -9.43 -5.24 -8.00
N TYR A 173 -10.16 -4.13 -8.09
CA TYR A 173 -9.65 -2.79 -7.84
C TYR A 173 -10.51 -2.16 -6.75
N LEU A 174 -9.85 -1.56 -5.76
CA LEU A 174 -10.49 -0.92 -4.63
C LEU A 174 -9.80 0.43 -4.40
N PHE A 175 -10.54 1.53 -4.56
CA PHE A 175 -10.00 2.88 -4.36
C PHE A 175 -11.12 3.91 -4.17
N ALA A 176 -10.79 5.06 -3.57
CA ALA A 176 -11.77 6.13 -3.39
C ALA A 176 -12.13 6.82 -4.72
N PRO A 177 -13.35 7.34 -4.90
CA PRO A 177 -13.78 7.98 -6.15
C PRO A 177 -12.83 9.08 -6.67
N VAL A 178 -12.22 9.84 -5.77
CA VAL A 178 -11.27 10.92 -6.08
C VAL A 178 -9.96 10.42 -6.72
N ALA A 179 -9.63 9.13 -6.58
CA ALA A 179 -8.42 8.55 -7.15
C ALA A 179 -8.46 8.46 -8.68
N TRP A 180 -9.64 8.55 -9.29
CA TRP A 180 -9.80 8.57 -10.74
C TRP A 180 -9.00 9.68 -11.43
N ASP A 181 -8.88 10.86 -10.80
CA ASP A 181 -8.11 11.98 -11.34
C ASP A 181 -6.61 11.63 -11.47
N LEU A 182 -6.08 10.90 -10.48
CA LEU A 182 -4.70 10.42 -10.49
C LEU A 182 -4.49 9.28 -11.49
N LEU A 183 -5.43 8.33 -11.53
CA LEU A 183 -5.36 7.18 -12.43
C LEU A 183 -5.37 7.61 -13.91
N LEU A 184 -6.26 8.54 -14.28
CA LEU A 184 -6.38 9.06 -15.63
C LEU A 184 -5.35 10.15 -15.96
N GLY A 185 -4.48 10.52 -15.01
CA GLY A 185 -3.46 11.54 -15.22
C GLY A 185 -4.00 12.94 -15.54
N LYS A 186 -5.26 13.23 -15.18
CA LYS A 186 -5.85 14.57 -15.32
C LYS A 186 -5.23 15.46 -14.25
N ARG A 187 -4.07 16.04 -14.55
CA ARG A 187 -3.51 17.13 -13.74
C ARG A 187 -4.50 18.30 -13.81
N LYS A 188 -4.99 18.72 -12.65
CA LYS A 188 -5.69 20.01 -12.49
C LYS A 188 -4.81 21.16 -12.96
#